data_AF-A0A1G8MEJ8-F1
#
_entry.id   AF-A0A1G8MEJ8-F1
#
_cell.length_a   1.000
_cell.length_b   1.000
_cell.length_c   1.000
_cell.angle_alpha   90.00
_cell.angle_beta   90.00
_cell.angle_gamma   90.00
#
_symmetry.space_group_name_H-M   'P 1'
#
loop_
_entity.id
_entity.type
_entity.pdbx_description
1 polymer ?
#
loop_
_entity_poly.entity_id
_entity_poly.type
_entity_poly.pdbx_seq_one_letter_code
_entity_poly.pdbx_strand_id
1 'polypeptide(L)'
;MCPHPNIASTAFLIADPARASMLMALVEGHALPAGELAYAAGVTAQTASAHLAKLLAGGLVEVEAEGRHRYYRLGGSHVALLLENLASVTPLNRPRVRPLSADAQKLRFARCCYDHLAGQLGVAVTQALERRGVIVAGADKQFEVTAAGIEWFGRMGLNVPDLQPTRRGLARQCLDWSERQHHLAGPLGVQWMNLLCTNGWLRRVKATRAVQVTPQGWVWLKDQLGIEGRQGELTHDA
;
A
#
# COMPACT_ATOMS: atom_id res chain seq x y z
N MET A 1 -25.63 -25.75 16.55
CA MET A 1 -25.43 -24.29 16.45
C MET A 1 -23.98 -24.06 16.12
N CYS A 2 -23.66 -23.51 14.93
CA CYS A 2 -22.28 -23.14 14.60
C CYS A 2 -21.85 -22.02 15.54
N PRO A 3 -20.67 -22.08 16.18
CA PRO A 3 -20.19 -21.00 17.02
C PRO A 3 -20.12 -19.73 16.17
N HIS A 4 -20.94 -18.75 16.48
CA HIS A 4 -20.83 -17.44 15.84
C HIS A 4 -19.46 -16.87 16.20
N PRO A 5 -18.64 -16.43 15.22
CA PRO A 5 -17.40 -15.75 15.52
C PRO A 5 -17.71 -14.57 16.44
N ASN A 6 -16.99 -14.44 17.56
CA ASN A 6 -17.23 -13.36 18.53
C ASN A 6 -16.66 -12.04 17.99
N ILE A 7 -17.41 -11.42 17.07
CA ILE A 7 -17.07 -10.14 16.45
C ILE A 7 -16.93 -9.06 17.53
N ALA A 8 -17.73 -9.12 18.61
CA ALA A 8 -17.71 -8.13 19.67
C ALA A 8 -16.36 -8.08 20.41
N SER A 9 -15.75 -9.23 20.72
CA SER A 9 -14.42 -9.25 21.37
C SER A 9 -13.32 -8.68 20.48
N THR A 10 -13.33 -9.02 19.18
CA THR A 10 -12.34 -8.48 18.23
C THR A 10 -12.54 -6.99 18.00
N ALA A 11 -13.79 -6.55 17.84
CA ALA A 11 -14.12 -5.14 17.69
C ALA A 11 -13.70 -4.33 18.93
N PHE A 12 -13.93 -4.86 20.14
CA PHE A 12 -13.50 -4.22 21.38
C PHE A 12 -11.97 -4.03 21.47
N LEU A 13 -11.20 -5.01 20.99
CA LEU A 13 -9.74 -4.89 20.92
C LEU A 13 -9.28 -3.85 19.91
N ILE A 14 -10.03 -3.60 18.84
CA ILE A 14 -9.69 -2.61 17.81
C ILE A 14 -10.18 -1.20 18.18
N ALA A 15 -11.31 -1.09 18.89
CA ALA A 15 -12.01 0.15 19.21
C ALA A 15 -11.34 0.98 20.32
N ASP A 16 -10.04 1.21 20.17
CA ASP A 16 -9.21 2.04 21.04
C ASP A 16 -8.17 2.75 20.15
N PRO A 17 -8.07 4.10 20.21
CA PRO A 17 -7.22 4.84 19.28
C PRO A 17 -5.75 4.43 19.30
N ALA A 18 -5.21 4.10 20.48
CA ALA A 18 -3.82 3.67 20.61
C ALA A 18 -3.62 2.27 20.01
N ARG A 19 -4.51 1.32 20.32
CA ARG A 19 -4.46 -0.04 19.73
C ARG A 19 -4.63 0.00 18.21
N ALA A 20 -5.57 0.79 17.71
CA ALA A 20 -5.78 0.97 16.28
C ALA A 20 -4.53 1.52 15.59
N SER A 21 -3.87 2.52 16.20
CA SER A 21 -2.64 3.10 15.67
C SER A 21 -1.47 2.10 15.63
N MET A 22 -1.30 1.31 16.70
CA MET A 22 -0.30 0.23 16.74
C MET A 22 -0.58 -0.84 15.68
N LEU A 23 -1.84 -1.27 15.55
CA LEU A 23 -2.24 -2.27 14.56
C LEU A 23 -2.01 -1.77 13.12
N MET A 24 -2.36 -0.51 12.83
CA MET A 24 -2.11 0.10 11.52
C MET A 24 -0.62 0.24 11.19
N ALA A 25 0.23 0.53 12.18
CA ALA A 25 1.68 0.56 11.98
C ALA A 25 2.24 -0.82 11.57
N LEU A 26 1.62 -1.91 12.05
CA LEU A 26 2.02 -3.28 11.70
C LEU A 26 1.48 -3.76 10.35
N VAL A 27 0.44 -3.11 9.79
CA VAL A 27 -0.07 -3.40 8.43
C VAL A 27 1.00 -3.13 7.36
N GLU A 28 1.97 -2.25 7.65
CA GLU A 28 3.09 -1.96 6.73
C GLU A 28 3.99 -3.18 6.46
N GLY A 29 3.84 -4.26 7.24
CA GLY A 29 4.36 -5.60 6.96
C GLY A 29 5.68 -5.93 7.64
N HIS A 30 6.11 -5.12 8.61
CA HIS A 30 7.36 -5.30 9.34
C HIS A 30 7.06 -5.59 10.81
N ALA A 31 7.86 -6.44 11.44
CA ALA A 31 7.80 -6.63 12.87
C ALA A 31 8.44 -5.42 13.58
N LEU A 32 7.73 -4.79 14.50
CA LEU A 32 8.18 -3.56 15.17
C LEU A 32 8.41 -3.78 16.67
N PRO A 33 9.43 -3.14 17.27
CA PRO A 33 9.62 -3.19 18.70
C PRO A 33 8.55 -2.37 19.44
N ALA A 34 8.26 -2.73 20.70
CA ALA A 34 7.24 -2.06 21.51
C ALA A 34 7.46 -0.54 21.63
N GLY A 35 8.71 -0.06 21.62
CA GLY A 35 9.04 1.35 21.69
C GLY A 35 8.57 2.14 20.46
N GLU A 36 8.70 1.56 19.27
CA GLU A 36 8.22 2.18 18.03
C GLU A 36 6.69 2.18 17.96
N LEU A 37 6.04 1.12 18.45
CA LEU A 37 4.59 1.05 18.55
C LEU A 37 4.04 2.06 19.58
N ALA A 38 4.75 2.26 20.69
CA ALA A 38 4.41 3.30 21.66
C ALA A 38 4.50 4.70 21.03
N TYR A 39 5.56 4.95 20.26
CA TYR A 39 5.76 6.20 19.54
C TYR A 39 4.66 6.44 18.49
N ALA A 40 4.35 5.44 17.68
CA ALA A 40 3.31 5.51 16.64
C ALA A 40 1.92 5.80 17.23
N ALA A 41 1.63 5.26 18.41
CA ALA A 41 0.36 5.47 19.11
C ALA A 41 0.33 6.72 20.01
N GLY A 42 1.46 7.44 20.17
CA GLY A 42 1.54 8.61 21.03
C GLY A 42 1.33 8.30 22.53
N VAL A 43 1.70 7.10 22.99
CA VAL A 43 1.51 6.66 24.38
C VAL A 43 2.84 6.31 25.05
N THR A 44 2.83 6.17 26.38
CA THR A 44 4.02 5.74 27.13
C THR A 44 4.34 4.26 26.88
N ALA A 45 5.59 3.86 27.14
CA ALA A 45 6.01 2.45 27.01
C ALA A 45 5.20 1.50 27.92
N GLN A 46 4.82 1.96 29.11
CA GLN A 46 3.98 1.19 30.03
C GLN A 46 2.57 0.99 29.46
N THR A 47 1.94 2.05 28.95
CA THR A 47 0.63 1.98 28.30
C THR A 47 0.68 1.10 27.05
N ALA A 48 1.73 1.23 26.23
CA ALA A 48 1.92 0.38 25.06
C ALA A 48 2.04 -1.10 25.43
N SER A 49 2.81 -1.43 26.46
CA SER A 49 2.95 -2.81 26.94
C SER A 49 1.60 -3.42 27.36
N ALA A 50 0.75 -2.65 28.04
CA ALA A 50 -0.59 -3.08 28.41
C ALA A 50 -1.50 -3.29 27.18
N HIS A 51 -1.41 -2.43 26.18
CA HIS A 51 -2.14 -2.58 24.92
C HIS A 51 -1.69 -3.81 24.14
N LEU A 52 -0.38 -4.01 23.99
CA LEU A 52 0.21 -5.14 23.29
C LEU A 52 -0.14 -6.47 23.96
N ALA A 53 -0.19 -6.52 25.30
CA ALA A 53 -0.64 -7.70 26.03
C ALA A 53 -2.09 -8.08 25.70
N LYS A 54 -3.00 -7.09 25.62
CA LYS A 54 -4.41 -7.31 25.23
C LYS A 54 -4.53 -7.79 23.78
N LEU A 55 -3.78 -7.17 22.87
CA LEU A 55 -3.78 -7.54 21.45
C LEU A 55 -3.21 -8.95 21.22
N LEU A 56 -2.16 -9.30 21.96
CA LEU A 56 -1.54 -10.63 21.92
C LEU A 56 -2.51 -11.69 22.47
N ALA A 57 -3.15 -11.43 23.62
CA ALA A 57 -4.15 -12.33 24.20
C ALA A 57 -5.37 -12.55 23.27
N GLY A 58 -5.72 -11.54 22.47
CA GLY A 58 -6.78 -11.62 21.47
C GLY A 58 -6.35 -12.20 20.12
N GLY A 59 -5.07 -12.52 19.92
CA GLY A 59 -4.55 -13.07 18.67
C GLY A 59 -4.43 -12.06 17.51
N LEU A 60 -4.54 -10.75 17.77
CA LEU A 60 -4.39 -9.74 16.71
C LEU A 60 -2.92 -9.48 16.37
N VAL A 61 -2.02 -9.75 17.32
CA VAL A 61 -0.58 -9.66 17.14
C VAL A 61 0.11 -10.92 17.63
N GLU A 62 1.26 -11.21 17.05
CA GLU A 62 2.23 -12.20 17.52
C GLU A 62 3.51 -11.49 17.95
N VAL A 63 4.28 -12.16 18.80
CA VAL A 63 5.54 -11.62 19.31
C VAL A 63 6.66 -12.63 19.08
N GLU A 64 7.77 -12.15 18.53
CA GLU A 64 9.02 -12.88 18.40
C GLU A 64 10.07 -12.26 19.31
N ALA A 65 10.80 -13.09 20.03
CA ALA A 65 11.89 -12.66 20.89
C ALA A 65 13.20 -12.82 20.13
N GLU A 66 13.94 -11.73 19.96
CA GLU A 66 15.27 -11.73 19.39
C GLU A 66 16.22 -11.03 20.38
N GLY A 67 16.99 -11.85 21.10
CA GLY A 67 17.84 -11.39 22.20
C GLY A 67 17.03 -10.70 23.30
N ARG A 68 17.37 -9.44 23.62
CA ARG A 68 16.69 -8.63 24.65
C ARG A 68 15.48 -7.86 24.13
N HIS A 69 15.20 -7.93 22.82
CA HIS A 69 14.16 -7.17 22.17
C HIS A 69 12.99 -8.06 21.76
N ARG A 70 11.78 -7.52 21.88
CA ARG A 70 10.53 -8.19 21.49
C ARG A 70 9.97 -7.45 20.29
N TYR A 71 9.79 -8.18 19.20
CA TYR A 71 9.25 -7.67 17.96
C TYR A 71 7.82 -8.18 17.78
N TYR A 72 6.91 -7.26 17.48
CA TYR A 72 5.51 -7.56 17.30
C TYR A 72 5.15 -7.51 15.84
N ARG A 73 4.37 -8.47 15.36
CA ARG A 73 3.79 -8.51 14.02
C ARG A 73 2.31 -8.83 14.10
N LEU A 74 1.55 -8.62 13.02
CA LEU A 74 0.14 -9.05 12.99
C LEU A 74 0.04 -10.57 13.15
N GLY A 75 -1.02 -11.04 13.82
CA GLY A 75 -1.30 -12.47 14.04
C GLY A 75 -1.72 -13.25 12.79
N GLY A 76 -1.52 -12.67 11.60
CA GLY A 76 -1.81 -13.29 10.32
C GLY A 76 -2.39 -12.33 9.29
N SER A 77 -2.45 -12.79 8.04
CA SER A 77 -2.98 -12.04 6.90
C SER A 77 -4.46 -11.70 7.03
N HIS A 78 -5.23 -12.50 7.76
CA HIS A 78 -6.65 -12.25 8.02
C HIS A 78 -6.87 -11.00 8.91
N VAL A 79 -5.95 -10.69 9.82
CA VAL A 79 -5.99 -9.48 10.66
C VAL A 79 -5.70 -8.23 9.82
N ALA A 80 -4.70 -8.29 8.93
CA ALA A 80 -4.40 -7.21 8.01
C ALA A 80 -5.61 -6.88 7.12
N LEU A 81 -6.21 -7.91 6.51
CA LEU A 81 -7.41 -7.75 5.66
C LEU A 81 -8.59 -7.14 6.43
N LEU A 82 -8.80 -7.54 7.69
CA LEU A 82 -9.83 -6.96 8.56
C LEU A 82 -9.58 -5.46 8.79
N LEU A 83 -8.36 -5.08 9.15
CA LEU A 83 -7.98 -3.68 9.43
C LEU A 83 -8.10 -2.81 8.18
N GLU A 84 -7.65 -3.31 7.03
CA GLU A 84 -7.81 -2.65 5.73
C GLU A 84 -9.29 -2.42 5.38
N ASN A 85 -10.13 -3.44 5.57
CA ASN A 85 -11.57 -3.33 5.33
C ASN A 85 -12.22 -2.31 6.28
N LEU A 86 -11.89 -2.33 7.58
CA LEU A 86 -12.42 -1.36 8.55
C LEU A 86 -11.98 0.08 8.23
N ALA A 87 -10.71 0.28 7.85
CA ALA A 87 -10.17 1.58 7.46
C ALA A 87 -10.84 2.15 6.20
N SER A 88 -11.45 1.30 5.35
CA SER A 88 -12.18 1.71 4.15
C SER A 88 -13.60 2.22 4.42
N VAL A 89 -14.19 1.89 5.58
CA VAL A 89 -15.60 2.20 5.90
C VAL A 89 -15.83 3.67 6.27
N THR A 90 -14.86 4.34 6.90
CA THR A 90 -15.06 5.70 7.46
C THR A 90 -14.27 6.77 6.70
N PRO A 91 -14.85 7.94 6.35
CA PRO A 91 -14.11 9.08 5.79
C PRO A 91 -12.96 9.53 6.71
N LEU A 92 -11.76 9.83 6.17
CA LEU A 92 -10.63 10.32 6.97
C LEU A 92 -11.00 11.64 7.64
N ASN A 93 -11.27 11.61 8.94
CA ASN A 93 -11.28 12.81 9.76
C ASN A 93 -9.81 13.15 10.03
N ARG A 94 -9.24 14.16 9.36
CA ARG A 94 -7.82 14.56 9.49
C ARG A 94 -7.53 14.93 10.95
N PRO A 95 -6.76 14.13 11.73
CA PRO A 95 -6.20 14.61 12.96
C PRO A 95 -5.12 15.64 12.62
N ARG A 96 -4.80 16.57 13.52
CA ARG A 96 -3.60 17.42 13.40
C ARG A 96 -2.36 16.52 13.39
N VAL A 97 -1.84 16.21 12.20
CA VAL A 97 -0.74 15.26 12.00
C VAL A 97 0.58 15.96 12.34
N ARG A 98 1.44 15.30 13.14
CA ARG A 98 2.88 15.58 13.15
C ARG A 98 3.42 15.50 11.70
N PRO A 99 4.44 16.28 11.31
CA PRO A 99 5.09 16.08 10.03
C PRO A 99 5.53 14.62 9.90
N LEU A 100 5.15 13.95 8.80
CA LEU A 100 5.60 12.60 8.50
C LEU A 100 7.14 12.55 8.52
N SER A 101 7.72 11.48 9.05
CA SER A 101 9.16 11.26 8.90
C SER A 101 9.53 11.21 7.41
N ALA A 102 10.76 11.55 7.06
CA ALA A 102 11.21 11.52 5.66
C ALA A 102 10.99 10.15 5.00
N ASP A 103 11.07 9.06 5.77
CA ASP A 103 10.84 7.71 5.24
C ASP A 103 9.36 7.39 5.04
N ALA A 104 8.48 7.88 5.93
CA ALA A 104 7.03 7.79 5.73
C ALA A 104 6.57 8.63 4.52
N GLN A 105 7.20 9.79 4.28
CA GLN A 105 6.95 10.59 3.08
C GLN A 105 7.34 9.83 1.80
N LYS A 106 8.52 9.21 1.77
CA LYS A 106 8.96 8.39 0.62
C LYS A 106 8.00 7.24 0.33
N LEU A 107 7.56 6.52 1.38
CA LEU A 107 6.61 5.41 1.24
C LEU A 107 5.23 5.86 0.77
N ARG A 108 4.78 7.04 1.21
CA ARG A 108 3.52 7.62 0.74
C ARG A 108 3.63 8.04 -0.73
N PHE A 109 4.74 8.63 -1.13
CA PHE A 109 4.98 9.06 -2.51
C PHE A 109 4.98 7.90 -3.50
N ALA A 110 5.87 6.91 -3.31
CA ALA A 110 5.96 5.77 -4.21
C ALA A 110 6.51 4.53 -3.48
N ARG A 111 5.80 3.41 -3.61
CA ARG A 111 6.16 2.15 -2.96
C ARG A 111 5.68 0.93 -3.75
N CYS A 112 6.13 -0.25 -3.34
CA CYS A 112 5.53 -1.52 -3.73
C CYS A 112 4.37 -1.85 -2.78
N CYS A 113 3.14 -1.99 -3.29
CA CYS A 113 2.01 -2.48 -2.48
C CYS A 113 2.19 -3.97 -2.14
N TYR A 114 2.77 -4.74 -3.05
CA TYR A 114 3.36 -6.06 -2.82
C TYR A 114 4.51 -6.22 -3.83
N ASP A 115 4.11 -6.34 -5.09
CA ASP A 115 4.95 -6.52 -6.28
C ASP A 115 4.68 -5.46 -7.36
N HIS A 116 3.63 -4.65 -7.18
CA HIS A 116 3.18 -3.59 -8.10
C HIS A 116 3.31 -2.19 -7.48
N LEU A 117 3.36 -1.18 -8.36
CA LEU A 117 3.55 0.22 -8.01
C LEU A 117 2.33 0.82 -7.30
N ALA A 118 2.56 1.49 -6.18
CA ALA A 118 1.56 2.11 -5.33
C ALA A 118 2.05 3.43 -4.71
N GLY A 119 1.25 4.00 -3.81
CA GLY A 119 1.42 5.36 -3.33
C GLY A 119 0.87 6.39 -4.32
N GLN A 120 1.15 7.66 -4.04
CA GLN A 120 0.73 8.78 -4.88
C GLN A 120 1.09 8.56 -6.35
N LEU A 121 2.31 8.10 -6.62
CA LEU A 121 2.78 7.83 -7.97
C LEU A 121 2.00 6.68 -8.63
N GLY A 122 1.77 5.57 -7.92
CA GLY A 122 1.03 4.42 -8.48
C GLY A 122 -0.41 4.78 -8.84
N VAL A 123 -1.06 5.58 -8.00
CA VAL A 123 -2.40 6.13 -8.26
C VAL A 123 -2.36 7.09 -9.45
N ALA A 124 -1.44 8.06 -9.47
CA ALA A 124 -1.33 9.03 -10.55
C ALA A 124 -1.07 8.39 -11.91
N VAL A 125 -0.19 7.37 -11.95
CA VAL A 125 0.07 6.56 -13.14
C VAL A 125 -1.20 5.85 -13.59
N THR A 126 -1.91 5.20 -12.68
CA THR A 126 -3.15 4.48 -13.02
C THR A 126 -4.21 5.42 -13.59
N GLN A 127 -4.43 6.57 -12.96
CA GLN A 127 -5.37 7.58 -13.45
C GLN A 127 -4.95 8.17 -14.80
N ALA A 128 -3.66 8.34 -15.06
CA ALA A 128 -3.17 8.79 -16.35
C ALA A 128 -3.46 7.76 -17.45
N LEU A 129 -3.31 6.46 -17.15
CA LEU A 129 -3.69 5.38 -18.07
C LEU A 129 -5.20 5.37 -18.33
N GLU A 130 -6.03 5.57 -17.30
CA GLU A 130 -7.49 5.68 -17.44
C GLU A 130 -7.91 6.88 -18.28
N ARG A 131 -7.39 8.08 -17.97
CA ARG A 131 -7.69 9.31 -18.73
C ARG A 131 -7.32 9.20 -20.20
N ARG A 132 -6.29 8.42 -20.53
CA ARG A 132 -5.83 8.16 -21.90
C ARG A 132 -6.56 6.99 -22.56
N GLY A 133 -7.48 6.33 -21.87
CA GLY A 133 -8.22 5.17 -22.37
C GLY A 133 -7.34 3.92 -22.60
N VAL A 134 -6.17 3.84 -21.96
CA VAL A 134 -5.29 2.65 -22.02
C VAL A 134 -5.89 1.51 -21.21
N ILE A 135 -6.47 1.84 -20.07
CA ILE A 135 -7.27 0.93 -19.26
C ILE A 135 -8.60 1.58 -18.93
N VAL A 136 -9.62 0.78 -18.64
CA VAL A 136 -10.91 1.24 -18.14
C VAL A 136 -11.32 0.42 -16.93
N ALA A 137 -12.05 1.03 -16.01
CA ALA A 137 -12.60 0.30 -14.86
C ALA A 137 -13.65 -0.72 -15.34
N GLY A 138 -13.39 -2.00 -15.07
CA GLY A 138 -14.29 -3.11 -15.32
C GLY A 138 -14.98 -3.62 -14.06
N ALA A 139 -15.79 -4.66 -14.22
CA ALA A 139 -16.47 -5.34 -13.12
C ALA A 139 -15.48 -6.07 -12.17
N ASP A 140 -15.96 -6.49 -11.00
CA ASP A 140 -15.22 -7.36 -10.07
C ASP A 140 -13.85 -6.84 -9.63
N LYS A 141 -13.71 -5.51 -9.48
CA LYS A 141 -12.45 -4.83 -9.13
C LYS A 141 -11.33 -5.11 -10.14
N GLN A 142 -11.65 -5.20 -11.42
CA GLN A 142 -10.69 -5.38 -12.50
C GLN A 142 -10.57 -4.13 -13.36
N PHE A 143 -9.42 -3.96 -13.99
CA PHE A 143 -9.27 -3.07 -15.12
C PHE A 143 -9.36 -3.89 -16.39
N GLU A 144 -10.05 -3.37 -17.39
CA GLU A 144 -10.00 -3.91 -18.74
C GLU A 144 -8.94 -3.13 -19.53
N VAL A 145 -8.04 -3.85 -20.19
CA VAL A 145 -7.04 -3.25 -21.08
C VAL A 145 -7.70 -3.06 -22.44
N THR A 146 -7.75 -1.83 -22.92
CA THR A 146 -8.36 -1.53 -24.22
C THR A 146 -7.44 -1.97 -25.36
N ALA A 147 -7.95 -2.02 -26.60
CA ALA A 147 -7.12 -2.26 -27.77
C ALA A 147 -5.97 -1.23 -27.88
N ALA A 148 -6.28 0.05 -27.65
CA ALA A 148 -5.28 1.12 -27.60
C ALA A 148 -4.26 0.90 -26.45
N GLY A 149 -4.71 0.32 -25.34
CA GLY A 149 -3.85 -0.03 -24.22
C GLY A 149 -2.86 -1.15 -24.53
N ILE A 150 -3.30 -2.20 -25.23
CA ILE A 150 -2.41 -3.28 -25.69
C ILE A 150 -1.29 -2.70 -26.56
N GLU A 151 -1.63 -1.85 -27.53
CA GLU A 151 -0.63 -1.17 -28.37
C GLU A 151 0.29 -0.25 -27.55
N TRP A 152 -0.27 0.51 -26.61
CA TRP A 152 0.50 1.44 -25.79
C TRP A 152 1.52 0.71 -24.91
N PHE A 153 1.09 -0.35 -24.21
CA PHE A 153 2.01 -1.18 -23.43
C PHE A 153 3.05 -1.86 -24.33
N GLY A 154 2.65 -2.32 -25.53
CA GLY A 154 3.54 -2.89 -26.52
C GLY A 154 4.66 -1.92 -26.93
N ARG A 155 4.34 -0.65 -27.20
CA ARG A 155 5.34 0.40 -27.48
C ARG A 155 6.31 0.66 -26.33
N MET A 156 5.88 0.43 -25.10
CA MET A 156 6.75 0.55 -23.91
C MET A 156 7.61 -0.70 -23.67
N GLY A 157 7.37 -1.80 -24.41
CA GLY A 157 8.08 -3.06 -24.27
C GLY A 157 7.36 -4.10 -23.41
N LEU A 158 6.05 -3.98 -23.19
CA LEU A 158 5.23 -4.95 -22.47
C LEU A 158 4.12 -5.50 -23.36
N ASN A 159 4.24 -6.76 -23.75
CA ASN A 159 3.24 -7.42 -24.59
C ASN A 159 2.12 -8.02 -23.72
N VAL A 160 0.99 -7.31 -23.63
CA VAL A 160 -0.14 -7.70 -22.76
C VAL A 160 -0.72 -9.11 -23.08
N PRO A 161 -0.89 -9.51 -24.36
CA PRO A 161 -1.38 -10.85 -24.71
C PRO A 161 -0.52 -12.03 -24.21
N ASP A 162 0.77 -11.81 -23.95
CA ASP A 162 1.66 -12.86 -23.44
C ASP A 162 1.48 -13.11 -21.93
N LEU A 163 0.77 -12.21 -21.25
CA LEU A 163 0.58 -12.28 -19.81
C LEU A 163 -0.51 -13.28 -19.44
N GLN A 164 -0.18 -14.16 -18.51
CA GLN A 164 -1.12 -15.14 -17.99
C GLN A 164 -2.02 -14.50 -16.91
N PRO A 165 -3.35 -14.49 -17.09
CA PRO A 165 -4.27 -14.00 -16.07
C PRO A 165 -4.29 -14.94 -14.86
N THR A 166 -4.59 -14.37 -13.70
CA THR A 166 -4.86 -15.17 -12.49
C THR A 166 -6.36 -15.38 -12.31
N ARG A 167 -6.76 -16.12 -11.26
CA ARG A 167 -8.18 -16.19 -10.83
C ARG A 167 -8.80 -14.82 -10.54
N ARG A 168 -8.00 -13.78 -10.33
CA ARG A 168 -8.43 -12.39 -10.06
C ARG A 168 -8.25 -11.47 -11.28
N GLY A 169 -8.08 -12.05 -12.46
CA GLY A 169 -7.87 -11.34 -13.71
C GLY A 169 -6.41 -10.98 -14.01
N LEU A 170 -6.24 -10.24 -15.10
CA LEU A 170 -4.96 -9.76 -15.62
C LEU A 170 -4.54 -8.41 -15.01
N ALA A 171 -5.50 -7.49 -14.91
CA ALA A 171 -5.31 -6.15 -14.37
C ALA A 171 -6.38 -5.91 -13.28
N ARG A 172 -5.93 -5.59 -12.07
CA ARG A 172 -6.77 -5.50 -10.88
C ARG A 172 -6.77 -4.09 -10.33
N GLN A 173 -7.93 -3.63 -9.90
CA GLN A 173 -8.11 -2.44 -9.09
C GLN A 173 -7.67 -2.74 -7.65
N CYS A 174 -6.49 -2.27 -7.27
CA CYS A 174 -6.00 -2.37 -5.90
C CYS A 174 -6.26 -1.06 -5.16
N LEU A 175 -6.90 -1.10 -4.00
CA LEU A 175 -7.15 0.10 -3.21
C LEU A 175 -5.84 0.55 -2.54
N ASP A 176 -5.37 1.74 -2.87
CA ASP A 176 -4.27 2.36 -2.14
C ASP A 176 -4.80 2.89 -0.80
N TRP A 177 -4.29 2.39 0.32
CA TRP A 177 -4.77 2.81 1.64
C TRP A 177 -4.37 4.25 1.99
N SER A 178 -3.25 4.75 1.45
CA SER A 178 -2.76 6.10 1.74
C SER A 178 -3.50 7.18 0.95
N GLU A 179 -3.88 6.85 -0.30
CA GLU A 179 -4.54 7.80 -1.21
C GLU A 179 -6.04 7.51 -1.40
N ARG A 180 -6.52 6.36 -0.91
CA ARG A 180 -7.91 5.86 -1.02
C ARG A 180 -8.42 5.81 -2.46
N GLN A 181 -7.52 5.52 -3.39
CA GLN A 181 -7.79 5.46 -4.81
C GLN A 181 -7.21 4.18 -5.39
N HIS A 182 -7.78 3.73 -6.50
CA HIS A 182 -7.39 2.47 -7.12
C HIS A 182 -6.10 2.65 -7.93
N HIS A 183 -5.18 1.70 -7.78
CA HIS A 183 -3.96 1.60 -8.57
C HIS A 183 -3.88 0.23 -9.26
N LEU A 184 -3.10 0.17 -10.33
CA LEU A 184 -2.97 -1.00 -11.19
C LEU A 184 -2.19 -2.13 -10.51
N ALA A 185 -2.86 -3.27 -10.33
CA ALA A 185 -2.28 -4.49 -9.81
C ALA A 185 -2.59 -5.70 -10.71
N GLY A 186 -2.30 -6.91 -10.22
CA GLY A 186 -2.41 -8.13 -11.01
C GLY A 186 -1.17 -8.35 -11.90
N PRO A 187 -1.14 -9.44 -12.70
CA PRO A 187 -0.02 -9.72 -13.59
C PRO A 187 0.46 -8.53 -14.41
N LEU A 188 -0.47 -7.72 -14.93
CA LEU A 188 -0.13 -6.49 -15.65
C LEU A 188 0.59 -5.48 -14.75
N GLY A 189 0.07 -5.18 -13.55
CA GLY A 189 0.70 -4.24 -12.63
C GLY A 189 2.09 -4.68 -12.16
N VAL A 190 2.32 -5.98 -12.03
CA VAL A 190 3.64 -6.55 -11.69
C VAL A 190 4.63 -6.36 -12.82
N GLN A 191 4.26 -6.79 -14.03
CA GLN A 191 5.14 -6.65 -15.19
C GLN A 191 5.37 -5.19 -15.56
N TRP A 192 4.37 -4.34 -15.34
CA TRP A 192 4.51 -2.89 -15.47
C TRP A 192 5.56 -2.33 -14.50
N MET A 193 5.46 -2.66 -13.21
CA MET A 193 6.46 -2.25 -12.22
C MET A 193 7.87 -2.75 -12.58
N ASN A 194 7.99 -3.99 -13.07
CA ASN A 194 9.27 -4.55 -13.50
C ASN A 194 9.84 -3.81 -14.70
N LEU A 195 9.02 -3.53 -15.73
CA LEU A 195 9.42 -2.77 -16.91
C LEU A 195 9.94 -1.38 -16.54
N LEU A 196 9.21 -0.66 -15.70
CA LEU A 196 9.62 0.67 -15.22
C LEU A 196 10.98 0.63 -14.50
N CYS A 197 11.27 -0.45 -13.76
CA CYS A 197 12.55 -0.65 -13.11
C CYS A 197 13.67 -1.07 -14.08
N THR A 198 13.38 -1.98 -15.01
CA THR A 198 14.36 -2.47 -16.00
C THR A 198 14.82 -1.36 -16.94
N ASN A 199 13.91 -0.47 -17.34
CA ASN A 199 14.24 0.72 -18.15
C ASN A 199 14.91 1.85 -17.33
N GLY A 200 15.13 1.64 -16.02
CA GLY A 200 15.80 2.60 -15.16
C GLY A 200 14.97 3.86 -14.83
N TRP A 201 13.67 3.88 -15.14
CA TRP A 201 12.77 4.99 -14.79
C TRP A 201 12.43 4.99 -13.30
N LEU A 202 12.27 3.80 -12.71
CA LEU A 202 12.07 3.61 -11.29
C LEU A 202 13.22 2.80 -10.67
N ARG A 203 13.52 3.06 -9.41
CA ARG A 203 14.52 2.32 -8.64
C ARG A 203 13.94 1.88 -7.30
N ARG A 204 13.97 0.59 -7.02
CA ARG A 204 13.61 0.05 -5.69
C ARG A 204 14.71 0.41 -4.69
N VAL A 205 14.31 0.91 -3.52
CA VAL A 205 15.25 1.19 -2.43
C VAL A 205 15.54 -0.11 -1.68
N LYS A 206 16.83 -0.42 -1.47
CA LYS A 206 17.25 -1.67 -0.80
C LYS A 206 16.62 -1.78 0.59
N ALA A 207 16.22 -3.00 0.97
CA ALA A 207 15.67 -3.34 2.28
C ALA A 207 14.39 -2.56 2.69
N THR A 208 13.71 -1.88 1.75
CA THR A 208 12.44 -1.20 2.00
C THR A 208 11.45 -1.44 0.87
N ARG A 209 10.19 -1.05 1.08
CA ARG A 209 9.16 -1.04 0.03
C ARG A 209 9.18 0.23 -0.81
N ALA A 210 10.02 1.21 -0.50
CA ALA A 210 10.03 2.48 -1.19
C ALA A 210 10.58 2.34 -2.61
N VAL A 211 10.00 3.14 -3.52
CA VAL A 211 10.41 3.24 -4.92
C VAL A 211 10.75 4.69 -5.20
N GLN A 212 11.86 4.91 -5.91
CA GLN A 212 12.30 6.24 -6.30
C GLN A 212 12.16 6.41 -7.80
N VAL A 213 11.72 7.60 -8.22
CA VAL A 213 11.74 8.01 -9.62
C VAL A 213 13.14 8.55 -9.93
N THR A 214 13.75 8.04 -10.99
CA THR A 214 15.05 8.54 -11.46
C THR A 214 14.89 9.84 -12.26
N PRO A 215 15.96 10.60 -12.51
CA PRO A 215 15.88 11.77 -13.37
C PRO A 215 15.29 11.48 -14.76
N GLN A 216 15.70 10.36 -15.38
CA GLN A 216 15.14 9.91 -16.65
C GLN A 216 13.67 9.47 -16.51
N GLY A 217 13.31 8.87 -15.38
CA GLY A 217 11.93 8.51 -15.07
C GLY A 217 10.99 9.71 -15.03
N TRP A 218 11.43 10.85 -14.49
CA TRP A 218 10.62 12.07 -14.49
C TRP A 218 10.38 12.63 -15.89
N VAL A 219 11.41 12.61 -16.75
CA VAL A 219 11.26 13.00 -18.16
C VAL A 219 10.25 12.07 -18.85
N TRP A 220 10.41 10.76 -18.66
CA TRP A 220 9.51 9.77 -19.25
C TRP A 220 8.07 9.90 -18.75
N LEU A 221 7.87 10.10 -17.43
CA LEU A 221 6.54 10.29 -16.82
C LEU A 221 5.82 11.53 -17.38
N LYS A 222 6.56 12.63 -17.55
CA LYS A 222 6.04 13.84 -18.17
C LYS A 222 5.64 13.58 -19.62
N ASP A 223 6.54 13.05 -20.43
CA ASP A 223 6.32 12.86 -21.87
C ASP A 223 5.21 11.85 -22.16
N GLN A 224 5.20 10.71 -21.44
CA GLN A 224 4.28 9.60 -21.73
C GLN A 224 2.97 9.67 -20.97
N LEU A 225 2.96 10.23 -19.76
CA LEU A 225 1.79 10.21 -18.87
C LEU A 225 1.32 11.60 -18.45
N GLY A 226 2.09 12.66 -18.73
CA GLY A 226 1.77 14.03 -18.28
C GLY A 226 1.88 14.18 -16.77
N ILE A 227 2.74 13.38 -16.12
CA ILE A 227 2.93 13.41 -14.67
C ILE A 227 4.20 14.18 -14.35
N GLU A 228 4.06 15.26 -13.60
CA GLU A 228 5.16 16.11 -13.16
C GLU A 228 5.38 16.02 -11.65
N GLY A 229 6.62 16.26 -11.23
CA GLY A 229 6.98 16.28 -9.82
C GLY A 229 8.46 16.57 -9.60
N ARG A 230 8.81 16.88 -8.35
CA ARG A 230 10.19 17.05 -7.88
C ARG A 230 10.36 16.27 -6.57
N GLN A 231 11.43 15.47 -6.51
CA GLN A 231 11.97 14.86 -5.28
C GLN A 231 10.93 14.44 -4.22
N GLY A 232 10.01 13.53 -4.58
CA GLY A 232 9.08 12.93 -3.61
C GLY A 232 7.72 13.62 -3.47
N GLU A 233 7.42 14.62 -4.31
CA GLU A 233 6.09 15.22 -4.42
C GLU A 233 5.66 15.33 -5.90
N LEU A 234 4.38 15.05 -6.15
CA LEU A 234 3.73 15.32 -7.43
C LEU A 234 3.34 16.80 -7.47
N THR A 235 3.57 17.48 -8.58
CA THR A 235 3.04 18.83 -8.81
C THR A 235 1.64 18.68 -9.40
N HIS A 236 0.62 19.14 -8.68
CA HIS A 236 -0.71 19.32 -9.25
C HIS A 236 -0.71 20.62 -10.04
N ASP A 237 -0.91 20.55 -11.35
CA ASP A 237 -1.31 21.71 -12.11
C ASP A 237 -2.66 22.21 -11.55
N ALA A 238 -2.71 23.52 -11.28
CA ALA A 238 -3.85 24.25 -10.74
C ALA A 238 -4.98 24.38 -11.78
#